data_AF-A0A149VGM7-F1
#
_entry.id   AF-A0A149VGM7-F1
#
_cell.length_a   1.000
_cell.length_b   1.000
_cell.length_c   1.000
_cell.angle_alpha   90.00
_cell.angle_beta   90.00
_cell.angle_gamma   90.00
#
_symmetry.space_group_name_H-M   'P 1'
#
loop_
_entity.id
_entity.type
_entity.pdbx_description
1 polymer ?
#
loop_
_entity_poly.entity_id
_entity_poly.type
_entity_poly.pdbx_seq_one_letter_code
_entity_poly.pdbx_strand_id
1 'polypeptide(L)' 'RYPSRKVRKNPVLSENQQTQRKTDFALYRERNLVERFFNKLKQFRAIATRYDKLKSTFLAAVQFASIIILLN' A
#
# COMPACT_ATOMS: atom_id res chain seq x y z
N ARG A 1 -19.98 -5.67 12.62
CA ARG A 1 -19.04 -6.20 13.65
C ARG A 1 -17.90 -6.87 12.88
N TYR A 2 -16.77 -6.19 12.66
CA TYR A 2 -15.81 -6.60 11.63
C TYR A 2 -15.40 -8.08 11.79
N PRO A 3 -15.70 -8.92 10.80
CA PRO A 3 -15.34 -10.33 10.87
C PRO A 3 -13.82 -10.42 10.80
N SER A 4 -13.24 -11.20 11.71
CA SER A 4 -11.83 -11.57 11.75
C SER A 4 -11.35 -11.87 10.32
N ARG A 5 -10.57 -10.93 9.76
CA ARG A 5 -10.05 -11.04 8.40
C ARG A 5 -9.22 -12.31 8.36
N LYS A 6 -9.68 -13.33 7.61
CA LYS A 6 -9.00 -14.62 7.39
C LYS A 6 -7.50 -14.38 7.42
N VAL A 7 -6.82 -14.93 8.44
CA VAL A 7 -5.36 -15.02 8.45
C VAL A 7 -5.03 -15.68 7.11
N ARG A 8 -4.42 -14.93 6.19
CA ARG A 8 -4.02 -15.50 4.92
C ARG A 8 -3.17 -16.71 5.29
N LYS A 9 -3.57 -17.90 4.81
CA LYS A 9 -2.73 -19.09 4.91
C LYS A 9 -1.31 -18.66 4.54
N ASN A 10 -0.34 -19.06 5.35
CA ASN A 10 1.09 -18.88 5.08
C ASN A 10 1.31 -19.08 3.58
N PRO A 11 2.02 -18.18 2.88
CA PRO A 11 2.16 -18.27 1.43
C PRO A 11 2.63 -19.69 1.13
N VAL A 12 1.84 -20.41 0.34
CA VAL A 12 2.24 -21.72 -0.17
C VAL A 12 3.47 -21.43 -1.01
N LEU A 13 4.63 -21.73 -0.43
CA LEU A 13 5.91 -21.63 -1.09
C LEU A 13 5.81 -22.54 -2.31
N SER A 14 6.00 -21.99 -3.50
CA SER A 14 6.28 -22.83 -4.66
C SER A 14 7.52 -23.65 -4.32
N GLU A 15 7.48 -24.90 -4.74
CA GLU A 15 8.27 -26.04 -4.23
C GLU A 15 9.80 -25.87 -4.31
N ASN A 16 10.32 -24.78 -4.90
CA ASN A 16 11.71 -24.65 -5.31
C ASN A 16 12.54 -23.53 -4.64
N GLN A 17 12.06 -22.84 -3.59
CA GLN A 17 12.91 -21.94 -2.79
C GLN A 17 12.56 -21.97 -1.29
N GLN A 18 12.90 -23.07 -0.63
CA GLN A 18 12.79 -23.26 0.82
C GLN A 18 13.91 -22.53 1.56
N THR A 19 13.80 -21.21 1.64
CA THR A 19 14.38 -20.47 2.77
C THR A 19 13.26 -19.61 3.32
N GLN A 20 12.62 -20.08 4.40
CA GLN A 20 11.72 -19.23 5.17
C GLN A 20 12.56 -18.04 5.66
N ARG A 21 12.47 -16.90 4.98
CA ARG A 21 13.05 -15.65 5.47
C ARG A 21 12.40 -15.40 6.82
N LYS A 22 13.18 -15.29 7.90
CA LYS A 22 12.67 -14.81 9.19
C LYS A 22 12.10 -13.40 8.96
N THR A 23 10.79 -13.33 8.75
CA THR A 23 10.07 -12.07 8.57
C THR A 23 9.51 -11.64 9.91
N ASP A 24 10.00 -10.53 10.44
CA ASP A 24 9.45 -9.95 11.66
C ASP A 24 8.01 -9.51 11.41
N PHE A 25 7.06 -10.20 12.05
CA PHE A 25 5.63 -9.94 11.88
C PHE A 25 5.24 -8.51 12.29
N ALA A 26 5.98 -7.90 13.22
CA ALA A 26 5.82 -6.51 13.60
C ALA A 26 6.14 -5.56 12.43
N LEU A 27 7.31 -5.71 11.80
CA LEU A 27 7.70 -4.93 10.62
C LEU A 27 6.77 -5.20 9.42
N TYR A 28 6.31 -6.45 9.26
CA TYR A 28 5.36 -6.81 8.21
C TYR A 28 3.99 -6.12 8.38
N ARG A 29 3.55 -5.90 9.63
CA ARG A 29 2.31 -5.20 9.95
C ARG A 29 2.39 -3.71 9.59
N GLU A 30 3.52 -3.06 9.82
CA GLU A 30 3.75 -1.66 9.46
C GLU A 30 3.71 -1.43 7.95
N ARG A 31 4.27 -2.36 7.16
CA ARG A 31 4.21 -2.30 5.68
C ARG A 31 2.78 -2.24 5.15
N ASN A 32 1.85 -2.98 5.75
CA ASN A 32 0.45 -2.96 5.33
C ASN A 32 -0.22 -1.58 5.52
N LEU A 33 0.26 -0.73 6.44
CA LEU A 33 -0.24 0.65 6.55
C LEU A 33 0.18 1.47 5.33
N VAL A 34 1.45 1.35 4.93
CA VAL A 34 2.01 2.02 3.76
C VAL A 34 1.33 1.54 2.46
N GLU A 35 1.12 0.23 2.31
CA GLU A 35 0.42 -0.35 1.17
C GLU A 35 -1.01 0.19 1.05
N ARG A 36 -1.73 0.28 2.18
CA ARG A 36 -3.09 0.83 2.22
C ARG A 36 -3.13 2.29 1.83
N PHE A 37 -2.16 3.08 2.28
CA PHE A 37 -2.03 4.47 1.89
C PHE A 37 -1.83 4.62 0.37
N PHE A 38 -0.89 3.89 -0.21
CA PHE A 38 -0.67 3.92 -1.66
C PHE A 38 -1.85 3.37 -2.46
N ASN A 39 -2.58 2.39 -1.94
CA ASN A 39 -3.79 1.90 -2.57
C ASN A 39 -4.90 2.97 -2.63
N LYS A 40 -5.03 3.78 -1.56
CA LYS A 40 -5.94 4.95 -1.56
C LYS A 40 -5.44 6.04 -2.51
N LEU A 41 -4.15 6.36 -2.52
CA LEU A 41 -3.57 7.32 -3.48
C LEU A 41 -3.81 6.93 -4.94
N LYS A 42 -3.76 5.63 -5.26
CA LYS A 42 -4.02 5.12 -6.60
C LYS A 42 -5.49 5.17 -7.03
N GLN A 43 -6.44 5.47 -6.13
CA GLN A 43 -7.83 5.73 -6.53
C GLN A 43 -7.96 7.03 -7.33
N PHE A 44 -7.06 7.99 -7.10
CA PHE A 44 -6.99 9.22 -7.86
C PHE A 44 -6.35 8.93 -9.22
N ARG A 45 -7.18 8.80 -10.26
CA ARG A 45 -6.75 8.42 -11.63
C ARG A 45 -5.59 9.28 -12.16
N ALA A 46 -5.62 10.59 -11.89
CA ALA A 46 -4.55 11.53 -12.28
C ALA A 46 -3.19 11.18 -11.66
N ILE A 47 -3.18 10.77 -10.40
CA ILE A 47 -1.96 10.35 -9.69
C ILE A 47 -1.51 8.97 -10.17
N ALA A 48 -2.44 8.01 -10.29
CA ALA A 48 -2.15 6.62 -10.65
C ALA A 48 -1.50 6.47 -12.03
N THR A 49 -1.92 7.29 -12.98
CA THR A 49 -1.42 7.27 -14.37
C THR A 49 -0.32 8.30 -14.62
N ARG A 50 -0.04 9.18 -13.65
CA ARG A 50 0.91 10.31 -13.77
C ARG A 50 0.67 11.13 -15.04
N TYR A 51 -0.55 11.68 -15.17
CA TYR A 51 -0.91 12.52 -16.32
C TYR A 51 -0.19 13.89 -16.33
N ASP A 52 0.22 14.38 -15.16
CA ASP A 52 0.89 15.66 -15.02
C ASP A 52 2.26 15.70 -15.72
N LYS A 53 2.43 16.69 -16.60
CA LYS A 53 3.71 16.93 -17.30
C LYS A 53 4.77 17.54 -16.38
N LEU A 54 4.36 18.40 -15.45
CA LEU A 54 5.25 19.06 -14.51
C LEU A 54 5.39 18.26 -13.22
N LYS A 55 6.62 18.17 -12.71
CA LYS A 55 6.91 17.51 -11.44
C LYS A 55 6.23 18.22 -10.27
N SER A 56 6.14 19.56 -10.33
CA SER A 56 5.53 20.40 -9.29
C SER A 56 4.03 20.16 -9.17
N THR A 57 3.30 20.08 -10.29
CA THR A 57 1.85 19.84 -10.27
C THR A 57 1.53 18.43 -9.78
N PHE A 58 2.30 17.43 -10.23
CA PHE A 58 2.19 16.07 -9.73
C PHE A 58 2.41 15.99 -8.21
N LEU A 59 3.44 16.68 -7.71
CA LEU A 59 3.74 16.70 -6.27
C LEU A 59 2.63 17.39 -5.47
N ALA A 60 2.11 18.52 -5.96
CA ALA A 60 0.98 19.21 -5.33
C ALA A 60 -0.28 18.31 -5.28
N ALA A 61 -0.57 17.59 -6.36
CA ALA A 61 -1.68 16.64 -6.40
C ALA A 61 -1.52 15.50 -5.38
N VAL A 62 -0.30 14.95 -5.24
CA VAL A 62 0.02 13.93 -4.24
C VAL A 62 -0.13 14.48 -2.81
N GLN A 63 0.35 15.69 -2.54
CA GLN A 63 0.20 16.33 -1.24
C GLN A 63 -1.27 16.54 -0.89
N PHE A 64 -2.05 17.06 -1.83
CA PHE A 64 -3.48 17.28 -1.66
C PHE A 64 -4.23 15.98 -1.38
N ALA A 65 -3.97 14.93 -2.17
CA ALA A 65 -4.57 13.61 -1.93
C ALA A 65 -4.14 13.00 -0.58
N SER A 66 -2.91 13.26 -0.14
CA SER A 66 -2.41 12.81 1.16
C SER A 66 -3.16 13.47 2.31
N ILE A 67 -3.43 14.78 2.22
CA ILE A 67 -4.23 15.53 3.21
C ILE A 67 -5.66 14.97 3.26
N ILE A 68 -6.29 14.72 2.11
CA ILE A 68 -7.63 14.12 2.05
C ILE A 68 -7.66 12.75 2.73
N ILE A 69 -6.67 11.90 2.46
CA ILE A 69 -6.59 10.55 3.06
C ILE A 69 -6.36 10.63 4.58
N LEU A 70 -5.66 11.65 5.06
CA LEU A 70 -5.40 11.88 6.49
C LEU A 70 -6.64 12.38 7.24
N LEU A 71 -7.41 13.29 6.64
CA LEU A 71 -8.61 13.88 7.25
C LEU A 71 -9.84 12.95 7.21
N ASN A 72 -9.79 11.89 6.41
CA ASN A 72 -10.85 10.91 6.22
C ASN A 72 -10.67 9.67 7.10
#